data_AF-A0A6J6EQ25-F1
#
_entry.id   AF-A0A6J6EQ25-F1
#
_cell.length_a   1.000
_cell.length_b   1.000
_cell.length_c   1.000
_cell.angle_alpha   90.00
_cell.angle_beta   90.00
_cell.angle_gamma   90.00
#
_symmetry.space_group_name_H-M   'P 1'
#
loop_
_entity.id
_entity.type
_entity.pdbx_description
1 polymer ?
#
loop_
_entity_poly.entity_id
_entity_poly.type
_entity_poly.pdbx_seq_one_letter_code
_entity_poly.pdbx_strand_id
1 'polypeptide(L)'
;MAKRKFFAAGLISSSRKSIELGLKKRGLSNRALIVGIVLFVVAITLAPPIQNYFTQRAQINALKTQISDNQAMLDKAADELAQWDDPEFVASQARARLHFVFPGERQYIVVGNEEIENNDQQTKVSGQLPVGIPWYSRLISSITSTNVSN
;
A
#
# COMPACT_ATOMS: atom_id res chain seq x y z
N MET A 1 -12.51 33.99 86.93
CA MET A 1 -11.63 32.83 86.70
C MET A 1 -12.37 31.78 85.88
N ALA A 2 -11.62 31.02 85.08
CA ALA A 2 -12.05 30.19 83.95
C ALA A 2 -12.97 28.99 84.27
N LYS A 3 -13.69 28.50 83.24
CA LYS A 3 -13.43 27.17 82.65
C LYS A 3 -14.15 26.96 81.30
N ARG A 4 -13.36 26.57 80.29
CA ARG A 4 -13.75 26.05 78.96
C ARG A 4 -14.48 24.71 79.07
N LYS A 5 -15.42 24.41 78.16
CA LYS A 5 -15.65 23.11 77.47
C LYS A 5 -16.38 23.38 76.13
N PHE A 6 -15.81 23.07 74.96
CA PHE A 6 -16.13 21.92 74.07
C PHE A 6 -17.65 21.68 73.95
N PHE A 7 -18.29 21.68 72.77
CA PHE A 7 -18.23 20.61 71.76
C PHE A 7 -18.68 21.12 70.37
N ALA A 8 -17.97 20.61 69.35
CA ALA A 8 -18.35 20.63 67.94
C ALA A 8 -19.23 19.42 67.60
N ALA A 9 -19.71 19.40 66.34
CA ALA A 9 -20.30 18.28 65.59
C ALA A 9 -21.84 18.19 65.59
N GLY A 10 -22.46 19.05 64.78
CA GLY A 10 -23.77 18.81 64.18
C GLY A 10 -23.67 17.85 63.00
N LEU A 11 -23.96 16.58 63.30
CA LEU A 11 -24.28 15.42 62.46
C LEU A 11 -24.50 15.65 60.95
N ILE A 12 -23.54 15.19 60.14
CA ILE A 12 -23.75 14.88 58.72
C ILE A 12 -24.51 13.54 58.65
N SER A 13 -25.79 13.58 58.35
CA SER A 13 -26.59 12.37 58.09
C SER A 13 -26.18 11.80 56.72
N SER A 14 -25.25 10.84 56.75
CA SER A 14 -24.95 9.98 55.61
C SER A 14 -26.15 9.08 55.35
N SER A 15 -27.03 9.49 54.42
CA SER A 15 -28.01 8.58 53.83
C SER A 15 -27.27 7.60 52.91
N ARG A 16 -26.79 6.49 53.49
CA ARG A 16 -26.36 5.34 52.70
C ARG A 16 -27.62 4.67 52.17
N LYS A 17 -28.01 5.04 50.94
CA LYS A 17 -29.04 4.34 50.17
C LYS A 17 -28.60 2.88 50.02
N SER A 18 -29.17 2.01 50.84
CA SER A 18 -29.04 0.57 50.71
C SER A 18 -29.68 0.16 49.39
N ILE A 19 -28.85 -0.19 48.41
CA ILE A 19 -29.33 -0.88 47.21
C ILE A 19 -29.64 -2.31 47.64
N GLU A 20 -30.82 -2.51 48.21
CA GLU A 20 -31.38 -3.86 48.36
C GLU A 20 -31.89 -4.31 46.99
N LEU A 21 -30.99 -4.93 46.22
CA LEU A 21 -31.39 -5.76 45.09
C LEU A 21 -32.02 -7.03 45.66
N GLY A 22 -33.34 -6.98 45.85
CA GLY A 22 -34.17 -8.13 46.17
C GLY A 22 -34.16 -9.14 45.03
N LEU A 23 -33.27 -10.12 45.09
CA LEU A 23 -33.34 -11.34 44.28
C LEU A 23 -33.56 -12.53 45.20
N LYS A 24 -34.81 -12.70 45.61
CA LYS A 24 -35.27 -13.91 46.31
C LYS A 24 -35.51 -15.01 45.27
N LYS A 25 -34.86 -16.16 45.49
CA LYS A 25 -35.06 -17.51 44.89
C LYS A 25 -34.27 -17.90 43.63
N ARG A 26 -32.98 -18.15 43.83
CA ARG A 26 -32.30 -19.44 43.55
C ARG A 26 -30.98 -19.39 44.32
N GLY A 27 -30.60 -20.45 45.02
CA GLY A 27 -29.47 -20.46 45.96
C GLY A 27 -28.10 -20.30 45.31
N LEU A 28 -27.82 -19.13 44.72
CA LEU A 28 -26.48 -18.73 44.34
C LEU A 28 -25.80 -18.25 45.61
N SER A 29 -24.85 -19.05 46.12
CA SER A 29 -24.00 -18.60 47.23
C SER A 29 -23.22 -17.35 46.79
N ASN A 30 -22.89 -16.45 47.73
CA ASN A 30 -22.02 -15.30 47.43
C ASN A 30 -20.74 -15.70 46.69
N ARG A 31 -20.23 -16.92 46.91
CA ARG A 31 -19.06 -17.45 46.19
C ARG A 31 -19.34 -17.64 44.70
N ALA A 32 -20.52 -18.14 44.33
CA ALA A 32 -20.91 -18.31 42.93
C ALA A 32 -21.03 -16.95 42.21
N LEU A 33 -21.54 -15.93 42.91
CA LEU A 33 -21.62 -14.56 42.38
C LEU A 33 -20.21 -13.96 42.18
N ILE A 34 -19.31 -14.14 43.14
CA ILE A 34 -17.91 -13.70 43.01
C ILE A 34 -17.22 -14.41 41.84
N VAL A 35 -17.38 -15.74 41.72
CA VAL A 35 -16.80 -16.52 40.60
C VAL A 35 -17.35 -16.04 39.25
N GLY A 36 -18.64 -15.75 39.16
CA GLY A 36 -19.25 -15.19 37.94
C GLY A 36 -18.67 -13.83 37.55
N ILE A 37 -18.49 -12.94 38.52
CA ILE A 37 -17.85 -11.64 38.29
C ILE A 37 -16.39 -11.81 37.86
N VAL A 38 -15.63 -12.70 38.50
CA VAL A 38 -14.24 -12.98 38.13
C VAL A 38 -14.15 -13.50 36.69
N LEU A 39 -14.98 -14.47 36.30
CA LEU A 39 -15.03 -14.96 34.93
C LEU A 39 -15.41 -13.86 33.93
N PHE A 40 -16.34 -12.98 34.31
CA PHE A 40 -16.74 -11.84 33.47
C PHE A 40 -15.60 -10.84 33.27
N VAL A 41 -14.86 -10.50 34.33
CA VAL A 41 -13.67 -9.64 34.26
C VAL A 41 -12.59 -10.30 33.40
N VAL A 42 -12.30 -11.59 33.61
CA VAL A 42 -11.34 -12.34 32.79
C VAL A 42 -11.75 -12.33 31.32
N ALA A 43 -13.02 -12.57 31.00
CA ALA A 43 -13.52 -12.54 29.63
C ALA A 43 -13.34 -11.16 28.97
N ILE A 44 -13.62 -10.06 29.68
CA ILE A 44 -13.41 -8.69 29.17
C ILE A 44 -11.92 -8.40 28.97
N THR A 45 -11.06 -8.82 29.90
CA THR A 45 -9.61 -8.60 29.81
C THR A 45 -8.97 -9.43 28.69
N LEU A 46 -9.48 -10.63 28.42
CA LEU A 46 -8.93 -11.54 27.41
C LEU A 46 -9.51 -11.32 26.00
N ALA A 47 -10.64 -10.63 25.86
CA ALA A 47 -11.22 -10.34 24.55
C ALA A 47 -10.30 -9.52 23.62
N PRO A 48 -9.65 -8.43 24.05
CA PRO A 48 -8.72 -7.67 23.20
C PRO A 48 -7.49 -8.45 22.69
N PRO A 49 -6.74 -9.21 23.52
CA PRO A 49 -5.53 -9.89 23.05
C PRO A 49 -5.78 -11.03 22.05
N ILE A 50 -6.93 -11.72 22.15
CA ILE A 50 -7.27 -12.79 21.19
C ILE A 50 -7.42 -12.21 19.77
N GLN A 51 -8.07 -11.04 19.65
CA GLN A 51 -8.24 -10.38 18.35
C GLN A 51 -6.91 -9.90 17.76
N ASN A 52 -6.01 -9.40 18.60
CA ASN A 52 -4.69 -8.90 18.17
C ASN A 52 -3.69 -10.00 17.78
N TYR A 53 -3.86 -11.23 18.28
CA TYR A 53 -2.97 -12.33 17.94
C TYR A 53 -3.11 -12.76 16.47
N PHE A 54 -4.34 -12.73 15.93
CA PHE A 54 -4.60 -13.10 14.53
C PHE A 54 -4.17 -12.01 13.54
N THR A 55 -4.31 -10.73 13.90
CA THR A 55 -3.88 -9.61 13.04
C THR A 55 -2.36 -9.53 12.91
N GLN A 56 -1.61 -9.78 13.99
CA GLN A 56 -0.15 -9.81 13.97
C GLN A 56 0.42 -10.91 13.07
N ARG A 57 -0.18 -12.11 13.07
CA ARG A 57 0.28 -13.21 12.19
C ARG A 57 0.07 -12.90 10.71
N ALA A 58 -1.05 -12.29 10.34
CA ALA A 58 -1.31 -11.86 8.98
C ALA A 58 -0.30 -10.78 8.53
N GLN A 59 0.00 -9.80 9.40
CA GLN A 59 0.98 -8.75 9.14
C GLN A 59 2.40 -9.32 8.98
N ILE A 60 2.82 -10.26 9.84
CA ILE A 60 4.15 -10.88 9.74
C ILE A 60 4.31 -11.65 8.43
N ASN A 61 3.29 -12.39 8.01
CA ASN A 61 3.34 -13.12 6.74
C ASN A 61 3.38 -12.16 5.54
N ALA A 62 2.54 -11.12 5.54
CA ALA A 62 2.56 -10.11 4.48
C ALA A 62 3.91 -9.39 4.39
N LEU A 63 4.51 -9.01 5.52
CA LEU A 63 5.84 -8.38 5.55
C LEU A 63 6.94 -9.31 5.06
N LYS A 64 6.88 -10.61 5.40
CA LYS A 64 7.84 -11.61 4.91
C LYS A 64 7.75 -11.78 3.39
N THR A 65 6.54 -11.85 2.84
CA THR A 65 6.33 -11.90 1.39
C THR A 65 6.89 -10.65 0.72
N GLN A 66 6.62 -9.46 1.25
CA GLN A 66 7.16 -8.21 0.71
C GLN A 66 8.69 -8.18 0.72
N ILE A 67 9.35 -8.66 1.77
CA ILE A 67 10.81 -8.73 1.83
C ILE A 67 11.35 -9.66 0.73
N SER A 68 10.75 -10.83 0.57
CA SER A 68 11.14 -11.79 -0.47
C SER A 68 10.95 -11.21 -1.87
N ASP A 69 9.81 -10.56 -2.13
CA ASP A 69 9.53 -9.96 -3.44
C ASP A 69 10.49 -8.81 -3.74
N ASN A 70 10.77 -7.95 -2.74
CA ASN A 70 11.73 -6.86 -2.89
C ASN A 70 13.15 -7.36 -3.15
N GLN A 71 13.59 -8.42 -2.47
CA GLN A 71 14.89 -9.04 -2.74
C GLN A 71 14.95 -9.60 -4.16
N ALA A 72 13.92 -10.33 -4.60
CA ALA A 72 13.86 -10.85 -5.96
C ALA A 72 13.85 -9.74 -7.04
N MET A 73 13.23 -8.59 -6.76
CA MET A 73 13.27 -7.43 -7.65
C MET A 73 14.67 -6.80 -7.69
N LEU A 74 15.34 -6.68 -6.54
CA LEU A 74 16.71 -6.17 -6.48
C LEU A 74 17.69 -7.07 -7.23
N ASP A 75 17.59 -8.39 -7.05
CA ASP A 75 18.45 -9.36 -7.74
C ASP A 75 18.26 -9.27 -9.25
N LYS A 76 17.00 -9.24 -9.73
CA LYS A 76 16.70 -9.04 -11.16
C LYS A 76 17.24 -7.72 -11.70
N ALA A 77 17.09 -6.63 -10.95
CA ALA A 77 17.59 -5.33 -11.37
C ALA A 77 19.12 -5.29 -11.40
N ALA A 78 19.79 -5.99 -10.47
CA ALA A 78 21.24 -6.11 -10.46
C ALA A 78 21.75 -6.94 -11.64
N ASP A 79 21.09 -8.06 -11.95
CA ASP A 79 21.40 -8.90 -13.11
C ASP A 79 21.18 -8.16 -14.43
N GLU A 80 20.11 -7.36 -14.53
CA GLU A 80 19.86 -6.49 -15.67
C GLU A 80 20.96 -5.44 -15.79
N LEU A 81 21.29 -4.73 -14.71
CA LEU A 81 22.35 -3.73 -14.70
C LEU A 81 23.70 -4.31 -15.15
N ALA A 82 24.04 -5.51 -14.68
CA ALA A 82 25.25 -6.21 -15.10
C ALA A 82 25.26 -6.51 -16.61
N GLN A 83 24.11 -6.82 -17.21
CA GLN A 83 23.98 -6.98 -18.66
C GLN A 83 24.15 -5.64 -19.40
N TRP A 84 23.60 -4.55 -18.88
CA TRP A 84 23.74 -3.22 -19.48
C TRP A 84 25.15 -2.63 -19.35
N ASP A 85 25.97 -3.10 -18.41
CA ASP A 85 27.37 -2.70 -18.26
C ASP A 85 28.30 -3.39 -19.30
N ASP A 86 27.83 -4.47 -19.95
CA ASP A 86 28.56 -5.13 -21.02
C ASP A 86 28.46 -4.31 -22.33
N PRO A 87 29.57 -3.77 -22.87
CA PRO A 87 29.57 -2.97 -24.09
C PRO A 87 29.07 -3.75 -25.31
N GLU A 88 29.28 -5.07 -25.38
CA GLU A 88 28.79 -5.89 -26.49
C GLU A 88 27.27 -6.04 -26.45
N PHE A 89 26.70 -6.22 -25.25
CA PHE A 89 25.25 -6.25 -25.07
C PHE A 89 24.63 -4.91 -25.50
N VAL A 90 25.19 -3.79 -25.06
CA VAL A 90 24.72 -2.44 -25.46
C VAL A 90 24.83 -2.24 -26.97
N ALA A 91 25.95 -2.62 -27.59
CA ALA A 91 26.14 -2.52 -29.04
C ALA A 91 25.14 -3.39 -29.81
N SER A 92 24.82 -4.60 -29.32
CA SER A 92 23.81 -5.46 -29.93
C SER A 92 22.40 -4.88 -29.83
N GLN A 93 22.02 -4.32 -28.68
CA GLN A 93 20.72 -3.67 -28.46
C GLN A 93 20.58 -2.40 -29.29
N ALA A 94 21.63 -1.59 -29.38
CA ALA A 94 21.66 -0.40 -30.22
C ALA A 94 21.56 -0.74 -31.71
N ARG A 95 22.24 -1.79 -32.19
CA ARG A 95 22.07 -2.29 -33.56
C ARG A 95 20.65 -2.78 -33.83
N ALA A 96 20.08 -3.55 -32.91
CA ALA A 96 18.75 -4.15 -33.08
C ALA A 96 17.61 -3.12 -33.07
N ARG A 97 17.68 -2.11 -32.18
CA ARG A 97 16.60 -1.13 -31.99
C ARG A 97 16.82 0.18 -32.73
N LEU A 98 18.07 0.63 -32.83
CA LEU A 98 18.41 1.96 -33.36
C LEU A 98 19.15 1.89 -34.69
N HIS A 99 19.41 0.68 -35.21
CA HIS A 99 20.23 0.48 -36.41
C HIS A 99 21.59 1.19 -36.33
N PHE A 100 22.15 1.27 -35.11
CA PHE A 100 23.43 1.93 -34.87
C PHE A 100 24.56 1.14 -35.52
N VAL A 101 25.53 1.83 -36.12
CA VAL A 101 26.74 1.22 -36.71
C VAL A 101 27.99 1.96 -36.27
N PHE A 102 29.10 1.23 -36.09
CA PHE A 102 30.36 1.86 -35.75
C PHE A 102 30.95 2.62 -36.95
N PRO A 103 31.75 3.69 -36.72
CA PRO A 103 32.39 4.42 -37.80
C PRO A 103 33.26 3.47 -38.65
N GLY A 104 32.96 3.36 -39.94
CA GLY A 104 33.64 2.48 -40.89
C GLY A 104 32.88 1.18 -41.23
N GLU A 105 31.82 0.84 -40.51
CA GLU A 105 30.93 -0.27 -40.85
C GLU A 105 29.92 0.15 -41.95
N ARG A 106 29.57 -0.76 -42.86
CA ARG A 106 28.54 -0.54 -43.90
C ARG A 106 27.27 -1.32 -43.56
N GLN A 107 26.17 -0.62 -43.38
CA GLN A 107 24.86 -1.23 -43.15
C GLN A 107 24.17 -1.55 -44.48
N TYR A 108 23.69 -2.77 -44.66
CA TYR A 108 22.85 -3.16 -45.78
C TYR A 108 21.42 -3.39 -45.29
N ILE A 109 20.47 -2.65 -45.86
CA ILE A 109 19.03 -2.87 -45.63
C ILE A 109 18.50 -3.59 -46.87
N VAL A 110 18.05 -4.83 -46.69
CA VAL A 110 17.44 -5.59 -47.78
C VAL A 110 16.00 -5.11 -47.96
N VAL A 111 15.80 -4.21 -48.91
CA VAL A 111 14.46 -3.90 -49.44
C VAL A 111 14.16 -4.99 -50.46
N GLY A 112 13.31 -5.95 -50.07
CA GLY A 112 12.84 -6.98 -50.99
C GLY A 112 12.08 -6.35 -52.16
N ASN A 113 12.21 -6.94 -53.35
CA ASN A 113 11.43 -6.65 -54.56
C ASN A 113 9.96 -7.11 -54.43
N GLU A 114 9.45 -7.26 -53.22
CA GLU A 114 8.02 -7.41 -53.07
C GLU A 114 7.46 -6.03 -53.41
N GLU A 115 6.52 -5.97 -54.35
CA GLU A 115 5.69 -4.80 -54.57
C GLU A 115 5.43 -4.19 -53.20
N ILE A 116 5.73 -2.90 -53.05
CA ILE A 116 5.52 -2.19 -51.79
C ILE A 116 4.00 -2.24 -51.55
N GLU A 117 3.49 -3.35 -51.02
CA GLU A 117 2.30 -3.35 -50.20
C GLU A 117 2.72 -2.42 -49.09
N ASN A 118 2.29 -1.17 -49.25
CA ASN A 118 2.23 -0.19 -48.20
C ASN A 118 1.35 -0.84 -47.13
N ASN A 119 1.92 -1.75 -46.34
CA ASN A 119 1.40 -2.10 -45.04
C ASN A 119 1.71 -0.87 -44.21
N ASP A 120 0.88 0.14 -44.46
CA ASP A 120 0.76 1.37 -43.71
C ASP A 120 0.28 1.00 -42.31
N GLN A 121 1.14 0.31 -41.55
CA GLN A 121 1.37 0.66 -40.16
C GLN A 121 2.08 2.03 -40.11
N GLN A 122 1.65 2.96 -40.95
CA GLN A 122 1.92 4.35 -40.77
C GLN A 122 1.24 4.66 -39.45
N THR A 123 2.08 4.87 -38.42
CA THR A 123 1.66 5.39 -37.12
C THR A 123 0.59 6.44 -37.40
N LYS A 124 -0.64 6.28 -36.89
CA LYS A 124 -1.76 7.21 -37.14
C LYS A 124 -1.31 8.63 -36.79
N VAL A 125 -0.77 9.36 -37.76
CA VAL A 125 -0.45 10.77 -37.61
C VAL A 125 -1.75 11.50 -37.89
N SER A 126 -2.21 12.31 -36.94
CA SER A 126 -3.45 13.07 -37.09
C SER A 126 -3.40 13.91 -38.38
N GLY A 127 -4.35 13.69 -39.30
CA GLY A 127 -4.46 14.43 -40.57
C GLY A 127 -4.88 15.89 -40.41
N GLN A 128 -5.19 16.33 -39.18
CA GLN A 128 -5.61 17.69 -38.83
C GLN A 128 -4.45 18.62 -38.43
N LEU A 129 -3.23 18.39 -38.93
CA LEU A 129 -2.11 19.30 -38.69
C LEU A 129 -2.11 20.40 -39.75
N PRO A 130 -2.29 21.69 -39.40
CA PRO A 130 -2.25 22.77 -40.38
C PRO A 130 -0.87 22.83 -41.06
N VAL A 131 -0.87 22.79 -42.40
CA VAL A 131 0.35 22.95 -43.19
C VAL A 131 0.84 24.40 -43.09
N GLY A 132 2.15 24.59 -42.85
CA GLY A 132 2.78 25.92 -42.73
C GLY A 132 3.26 26.33 -41.33
N ILE A 133 3.01 25.54 -40.29
CA ILE A 133 3.52 25.82 -38.93
C ILE A 133 4.90 25.14 -38.70
N PRO A 134 5.85 25.77 -37.98
CA PRO A 134 7.14 25.17 -37.60
C PRO A 134 7.05 23.77 -36.98
N TRP A 135 8.07 22.93 -37.21
CA TRP A 135 8.07 21.52 -36.81
C TRP A 135 7.83 21.27 -35.31
N TYR A 136 8.34 22.15 -34.44
CA TYR A 136 8.18 22.01 -32.98
C TYR A 136 6.70 22.11 -32.56
N SER A 137 5.93 22.97 -33.23
CA SER A 137 4.51 23.15 -32.92
C SER A 137 3.67 21.93 -33.32
N ARG A 138 4.07 21.24 -34.40
CA ARG A 138 3.43 20.00 -34.87
C ARG A 138 3.63 18.86 -33.89
N LEU A 139 4.80 18.80 -33.27
CA LEU A 139 5.10 17.84 -32.22
C LEU A 139 4.21 18.07 -30.99
N ILE A 140 4.14 19.30 -30.50
CA ILE A 140 3.30 19.66 -29.35
C ILE A 140 1.83 19.37 -29.64
N SER A 141 1.34 19.71 -30.84
CA SER A 141 -0.05 19.45 -31.22
C SER A 141 -0.39 17.97 -31.39
N SER A 142 0.59 17.12 -31.73
CA SER A 142 0.41 15.66 -31.81
C SER A 142 0.22 15.04 -30.41
N ILE A 143 0.98 15.53 -29.42
CA ILE A 143 0.85 15.07 -28.04
C ILE A 143 -0.50 15.50 -27.45
N THR A 144 -0.96 16.72 -27.76
CA THR A 144 -2.25 17.20 -27.27
C THR A 144 -3.43 16.59 -28.03
N SER A 145 -3.32 16.31 -29.34
CA SER A 145 -4.40 15.69 -30.12
C SER A 145 -4.63 14.23 -29.74
N THR A 146 -3.57 13.49 -29.41
CA THR A 146 -3.65 12.09 -28.96
C THR A 146 -4.23 11.95 -27.55
N ASN A 147 -4.13 12.98 -26.70
CA ASN A 147 -4.73 12.98 -25.35
C ASN A 147 -6.23 13.32 -25.34
N VAL A 148 -6.71 14.08 -26.32
CA VAL A 148 -8.11 14.56 -26.41
C VAL A 148 -9.05 13.53 -27.07
N SER A 149 -8.52 12.44 -27.61
CA SER A 149 -9.29 11.36 -28.23
C SER A 149 -9.38 10.12 -27.34
N ASN A 150 -9.95 10.26 -26.15
CA ASN A 150 -10.51 9.15 -25.37
C ASN A 150 -11.66 9.61 -24.46
#